data_AF-A0A9D9MCN6-F1
#
_entry.id   AF-A0A9D9MCN6-F1
#
_cell.length_a   1.000
_cell.length_b   1.000
_cell.length_c   1.000
_cell.angle_alpha   90.00
_cell.angle_beta   90.00
_cell.angle_gamma   90.00
#
_symmetry.space_group_name_H-M   'P 1'
#
loop_
_entity.id
_entity.type
_entity.pdbx_description
1 polymer ?
#
loop_
_entity_poly.entity_id
_entity_poly.type
_entity_poly.pdbx_seq_one_letter_code
_entity_poly.pdbx_strand_id
1 'polypeptide(L)'
;MASTEIKTRDQISPEDKWDLSSLFKSEEDWEKALAEMNSIIPALSRFKGTLDKSAENLAECLKAMTAFQILAEKTGSYAMLQFSTDGSDPVNQKRYGLYISAATKAEAETSYLVPEIQAIA
;
A
#
# COMPACT_ATOMS: atom_id res chain seq x y z
N MET A 1 0.06 37.48 -28.26
CA MET A 1 -0.55 36.51 -27.33
C MET A 1 0.45 36.27 -26.22
N ALA A 2 0.07 36.50 -24.96
CA ALA A 2 0.99 36.25 -23.85
C ALA A 2 1.22 34.74 -23.74
N SER A 3 2.45 34.29 -23.93
CA SER A 3 2.83 32.90 -23.67
C SER A 3 2.63 32.64 -22.18
N THR A 4 1.62 31.85 -21.85
CA THR A 4 1.42 31.39 -20.47
C THR A 4 2.44 30.29 -20.22
N GLU A 5 3.48 30.59 -19.46
CA GLU A 5 4.48 29.61 -19.04
C GLU A 5 3.82 28.56 -18.14
N ILE A 6 3.94 27.28 -18.50
CA ILE A 6 3.41 26.18 -17.70
C ILE A 6 4.39 25.94 -16.55
N LYS A 7 3.93 26.17 -15.31
CA LYS A 7 4.73 25.95 -14.11
C LYS A 7 4.98 24.46 -13.87
N THR A 8 6.19 24.13 -13.43
CA THR A 8 6.53 22.79 -12.92
C THR A 8 6.02 22.60 -11.50
N ARG A 9 5.95 21.35 -11.02
CA ARG A 9 5.38 21.03 -9.70
C ARG A 9 6.11 21.71 -8.54
N ASP A 10 7.42 21.87 -8.65
CA ASP A 10 8.26 22.56 -7.67
C ASP A 10 7.97 24.07 -7.60
N GLN A 11 7.53 24.68 -8.70
CA GLN A 11 7.20 26.12 -8.80
C GLN A 11 5.80 26.49 -8.28
N ILE A 12 4.98 25.52 -7.90
CA ILE A 12 3.67 25.74 -7.30
C ILE A 12 3.83 26.12 -5.82
N SER A 13 3.04 27.09 -5.34
CA SER A 13 3.07 27.51 -3.94
C SER A 13 2.63 26.36 -3.00
N PRO A 14 3.19 26.22 -1.79
CA PRO A 14 2.82 25.16 -0.86
C PRO A 14 1.33 25.11 -0.52
N GLU A 15 0.65 26.26 -0.41
CA GLU A 15 -0.78 26.37 -0.13
C GLU A 15 -1.68 25.79 -1.24
N ASP A 16 -1.16 25.67 -2.46
CA ASP A 16 -1.85 25.05 -3.61
C ASP A 16 -1.45 23.57 -3.79
N LYS A 17 -0.61 23.02 -2.89
CA LYS A 17 -0.21 21.62 -2.88
C LYS A 17 -1.06 20.84 -1.87
N TRP A 18 -1.35 19.59 -2.19
CA TRP A 18 -2.00 18.68 -1.25
C TRP A 18 -1.07 18.42 -0.07
N ASP A 19 -1.59 18.48 1.15
CA ASP A 19 -0.87 18.07 2.35
C ASP A 19 -1.10 16.57 2.61
N LEU A 20 -0.06 15.77 2.41
CA LEU A 20 -0.07 14.31 2.63
C LEU A 20 0.49 13.91 3.99
N SER A 21 0.80 14.87 4.88
CA SER A 21 1.39 14.62 6.20
C SER A 21 0.49 13.80 7.14
N SER A 22 -0.81 13.81 6.88
CA SER A 22 -1.80 12.96 7.57
C SER A 22 -1.63 11.46 7.24
N LEU A 23 -1.06 11.13 6.08
CA LEU A 23 -0.67 9.77 5.73
C LEU A 23 0.73 9.48 6.31
N PHE A 24 1.75 10.19 5.85
CA PHE A 24 3.12 10.03 6.33
C PHE A 24 3.81 11.38 6.48
N LYS A 25 4.52 11.57 7.60
CA LYS A 25 5.21 12.82 7.89
C LYS A 25 6.49 12.98 7.08
N SER A 26 7.08 11.88 6.66
CA SER A 26 8.31 11.87 5.87
C SER A 26 8.36 10.65 4.96
N GLU A 27 9.33 10.67 4.04
CA GLU A 27 9.62 9.52 3.17
C GLU A 27 10.06 8.31 3.99
N GLU A 28 10.87 8.50 5.04
CA GLU A 28 11.34 7.42 5.90
C GLU A 28 10.19 6.71 6.64
N ASP A 29 9.15 7.45 7.03
CA ASP A 29 7.96 6.85 7.64
C ASP A 29 7.17 6.00 6.63
N TRP A 30 7.13 6.42 5.36
CA TRP A 30 6.54 5.63 4.29
C TRP A 30 7.38 4.38 3.96
N GLU A 31 8.71 4.50 3.91
CA GLU A 31 9.62 3.38 3.67
C GLU A 31 9.52 2.31 4.77
N LYS A 32 9.37 2.74 6.03
CA LYS A 32 9.11 1.82 7.16
C LYS A 32 7.80 1.06 6.99
N ALA A 33 6.72 1.75 6.59
CA ALA A 33 5.43 1.12 6.35
C ALA A 33 5.50 0.12 5.19
N LEU A 34 6.22 0.45 4.11
CA LEU A 34 6.46 -0.49 3.01
C LEU A 34 7.28 -1.71 3.45
N ALA A 35 8.28 -1.53 4.31
CA ALA A 35 9.05 -2.63 4.88
C ALA A 35 8.19 -3.53 5.79
N GLU A 36 7.31 -2.93 6.59
CA GLU A 36 6.35 -3.64 7.43
C GLU A 36 5.34 -4.44 6.59
N MET A 37 4.81 -3.88 5.49
CA MET A 37 3.98 -4.64 4.55
C MET A 37 4.69 -5.91 4.07
N ASN A 38 5.96 -5.80 3.70
CA ASN A 38 6.74 -6.94 3.21
C ASN A 38 7.02 -8.00 4.29
N SER A 39 7.03 -7.64 5.58
CA SER A 39 7.27 -8.56 6.69
C SER A 39 6.01 -9.29 7.16
N ILE A 40 4.82 -8.68 6.98
CA ILE A 40 3.54 -9.30 7.34
C ILE A 40 3.16 -10.42 6.36
N ILE A 41 3.50 -10.29 5.08
CA ILE A 41 3.10 -11.26 4.04
C ILE A 41 3.50 -12.71 4.38
N PRO A 42 4.76 -13.02 4.76
CA PRO A 42 5.14 -14.37 5.18
C PRO A 42 4.39 -14.89 6.41
N ALA A 43 3.99 -13.99 7.32
CA ALA A 43 3.22 -14.37 8.50
C ALA A 43 1.80 -14.80 8.14
N LEU A 44 1.23 -14.31 7.03
CA LEU A 44 -0.06 -14.77 6.53
C LEU A 44 0.00 -16.19 5.98
N SER A 45 1.13 -16.64 5.43
CA SER A 45 1.27 -18.00 4.88
C SER A 45 1.02 -19.12 5.91
N ARG A 46 1.13 -18.83 7.23
CA ARG A 46 0.85 -19.79 8.31
C ARG A 46 -0.61 -20.23 8.39
N PHE A 47 -1.53 -19.46 7.82
CA PHE A 47 -2.97 -19.76 7.84
C PHE A 47 -3.42 -20.69 6.70
N LYS A 48 -2.52 -20.98 5.75
CA LYS A 48 -2.83 -21.80 4.58
C LYS A 48 -3.21 -23.23 4.97
N GLY A 49 -4.39 -23.67 4.55
CA GLY A 49 -4.95 -24.98 4.85
C GLY A 49 -5.39 -25.15 6.31
N THR A 50 -5.47 -24.07 7.08
CA THR A 50 -5.84 -24.13 8.51
C THR A 50 -7.10 -23.35 8.87
N LEU A 51 -7.71 -22.64 7.90
CA LEU A 51 -8.87 -21.77 8.12
C LEU A 51 -10.15 -22.52 8.51
N ASP A 52 -10.30 -23.77 8.07
CA ASP A 52 -11.43 -24.65 8.39
C ASP A 52 -11.28 -25.37 9.74
N LYS A 53 -10.11 -25.25 10.40
CA LYS A 53 -9.78 -26.03 11.60
C LYS A 53 -10.43 -25.49 12.87
N SER A 54 -10.66 -24.18 12.95
CA SER A 54 -11.34 -23.53 14.07
C SER A 54 -11.78 -22.11 13.73
N ALA A 55 -12.82 -21.63 14.43
CA ALA A 55 -13.25 -20.24 14.33
C ALA A 55 -12.18 -19.26 14.80
N GLU A 56 -11.35 -19.67 15.76
CA GLU A 56 -10.21 -18.90 16.26
C GLU A 56 -9.15 -18.68 15.18
N ASN A 57 -8.79 -19.73 14.41
CA ASN A 57 -7.84 -19.61 13.30
C ASN A 57 -8.35 -18.64 12.23
N LEU A 58 -9.62 -18.76 11.85
CA LEU A 58 -10.25 -17.83 10.91
C LEU A 58 -10.22 -16.40 11.44
N ALA A 59 -10.59 -16.18 12.71
CA ALA A 59 -10.60 -14.86 13.31
C ALA A 59 -9.20 -14.23 13.39
N GLU A 60 -8.17 -15.01 13.71
CA GLU A 60 -6.78 -14.55 13.69
C GLU A 60 -6.30 -14.19 12.28
N CYS A 61 -6.67 -15.00 11.28
CA CYS A 61 -6.36 -14.71 9.89
C CYS A 61 -7.02 -13.40 9.43
N LEU A 62 -8.32 -13.24 9.68
CA LEU A 62 -9.05 -12.03 9.30
C LEU A 62 -8.48 -10.78 9.97
N LYS A 63 -8.10 -10.85 11.25
CA LYS A 63 -7.43 -9.74 11.95
C LYS A 63 -6.10 -9.37 11.28
N ALA A 64 -5.28 -10.37 10.95
CA ALA A 64 -4.01 -10.14 10.27
C ALA A 64 -4.20 -9.55 8.86
N MET A 65 -5.20 -10.04 8.11
CA MET A 65 -5.58 -9.49 6.80
C MET A 65 -6.05 -8.04 6.90
N THR A 66 -6.92 -7.70 7.86
CA THR A 66 -7.41 -6.33 8.05
C THR A 66 -6.26 -5.39 8.41
N ALA A 67 -5.36 -5.78 9.30
CA ALA A 67 -4.19 -4.97 9.64
C ALA A 67 -3.30 -4.72 8.42
N PHE A 68 -3.06 -5.76 7.62
CA PHE A 68 -2.32 -5.65 6.37
C PHE A 68 -3.02 -4.71 5.37
N GLN A 69 -4.32 -4.85 5.16
CA GLN A 69 -5.09 -4.03 4.22
C GLN A 69 -5.08 -2.55 4.58
N ILE A 70 -5.26 -2.21 5.86
CA ILE A 70 -5.18 -0.82 6.35
C ILE A 70 -3.79 -0.23 6.06
N LEU A 71 -2.73 -0.99 6.35
CA LEU A 71 -1.36 -0.56 6.07
C LEU A 71 -1.11 -0.39 4.56
N ALA A 72 -1.58 -1.35 3.76
CA ALA A 72 -1.41 -1.35 2.31
C ALA A 72 -2.16 -0.20 1.64
N GLU A 73 -3.39 0.08 2.07
CA GLU A 73 -4.20 1.18 1.55
C GLU A 73 -3.56 2.52 1.86
N LYS A 74 -3.11 2.73 3.10
CA LYS A 74 -2.42 3.95 3.51
C LYS A 74 -1.11 4.16 2.73
N THR A 75 -0.29 3.12 2.63
CA THR A 75 1.02 3.14 1.94
C THR A 75 0.86 3.37 0.43
N GLY A 76 -0.12 2.70 -0.19
CA GLY A 76 -0.44 2.84 -1.60
C GLY A 76 -1.01 4.20 -1.95
N SER A 77 -1.94 4.70 -1.13
CA SER A 77 -2.54 6.02 -1.32
C SER A 77 -1.49 7.12 -1.32
N TYR A 78 -0.54 7.10 -0.38
CA TYR A 78 0.56 8.07 -0.37
C TYR A 78 1.40 8.00 -1.65
N ALA A 79 1.80 6.79 -2.08
CA ALA A 79 2.62 6.60 -3.27
C ALA A 79 1.90 7.06 -4.56
N MET A 80 0.62 6.69 -4.71
CA MET A 80 -0.21 7.06 -5.85
C MET A 80 -0.49 8.56 -5.90
N LEU A 81 -0.81 9.19 -4.76
CA LEU A 81 -1.07 10.62 -4.68
C LEU A 81 0.20 11.41 -5.02
N GLN A 82 1.37 11.01 -4.49
CA GLN A 82 2.65 11.62 -4.88
C GLN A 82 2.92 11.48 -6.38
N PHE A 83 2.73 10.29 -6.95
CA PHE A 83 2.84 10.08 -8.40
C PHE A 83 1.88 10.94 -9.22
N SER A 84 0.68 11.19 -8.72
CA SER A 84 -0.30 12.06 -9.37
C SER A 84 0.09 13.54 -9.34
N THR A 85 1.02 13.95 -8.45
CA THR A 85 1.49 15.33 -8.41
C THR A 85 2.43 15.69 -9.56
N ASP A 86 3.25 14.73 -9.97
CA ASP A 86 4.12 14.78 -11.14
C ASP A 86 4.49 13.34 -11.53
N GLY A 87 3.84 12.83 -12.58
CA GLY A 87 4.08 11.47 -13.07
C GLY A 87 5.38 11.31 -13.86
N SER A 88 6.07 12.41 -14.19
CA SER A 88 7.37 12.39 -14.86
C SER A 88 8.55 12.35 -13.87
N ASP A 89 8.29 12.63 -12.58
CA ASP A 89 9.31 12.60 -11.53
C ASP A 89 9.80 11.16 -11.26
N PRO A 90 11.11 10.87 -11.47
CA PRO A 90 11.70 9.56 -11.22
C PRO A 90 11.56 9.06 -9.78
N VAL A 91 11.54 9.96 -8.79
CA VAL A 91 11.37 9.63 -7.37
C VAL A 91 9.96 9.11 -7.13
N ASN A 92 8.96 9.79 -7.69
CA ASN A 92 7.56 9.37 -7.57
C ASN A 92 7.29 8.07 -8.32
N GLN A 93 7.85 7.91 -9.52
CA GLN A 93 7.79 6.66 -10.28
C GLN A 93 8.38 5.48 -9.50
N LYS A 94 9.57 5.67 -8.91
CA LYS A 94 10.21 4.66 -8.06
C LYS A 94 9.33 4.31 -6.86
N ARG A 95 8.81 5.30 -6.15
CA ARG A 95 7.94 5.11 -4.97
C ARG A 95 6.72 4.27 -5.32
N TYR A 96 6.02 4.63 -6.38
CA TYR A 96 4.83 3.91 -6.81
C TYR A 96 5.17 2.49 -7.30
N GLY A 97 6.26 2.32 -8.07
CA GLY A 97 6.72 1.00 -8.50
C GLY A 97 7.09 0.07 -7.36
N LEU A 98 7.72 0.58 -6.29
CA LEU A 98 8.03 -0.18 -5.09
C LEU A 98 6.76 -0.68 -4.38
N TYR A 99 5.75 0.19 -4.24
CA TYR A 99 4.46 -0.20 -3.68
C TYR A 99 3.77 -1.28 -4.53
N ILE A 100 3.69 -1.09 -5.85
CA ILE A 100 3.03 -2.05 -6.76
C ILE A 100 3.71 -3.42 -6.70
N SER A 101 5.05 -3.46 -6.63
CA SER A 101 5.79 -4.70 -6.48
C SER A 101 5.45 -5.43 -5.17
N ALA A 102 5.41 -4.70 -4.05
CA ALA A 102 5.04 -5.26 -2.75
C ALA A 102 3.58 -5.75 -2.72
N ALA A 103 2.66 -4.97 -3.28
CA ALA A 103 1.24 -5.31 -3.37
C ALA A 103 1.02 -6.58 -4.22
N THR A 104 1.64 -6.66 -5.40
CA THR A 104 1.57 -7.83 -6.28
C THR A 104 2.07 -9.09 -5.57
N LYS A 105 3.19 -8.98 -4.84
CA LYS A 105 3.72 -10.09 -4.05
C LYS A 105 2.75 -10.52 -2.95
N ALA A 106 2.14 -9.57 -2.25
CA ALA A 106 1.15 -9.85 -1.22
C ALA A 106 -0.06 -10.59 -1.77
N GLU A 107 -0.61 -10.12 -2.89
CA GLU A 107 -1.76 -10.74 -3.56
C GLU A 107 -1.46 -12.18 -3.96
N ALA A 108 -0.27 -12.45 -4.48
CA ALA A 108 0.14 -13.81 -4.84
C ALA A 108 0.18 -14.74 -3.62
N GLU A 109 0.81 -14.31 -2.52
CA GLU A 109 0.97 -15.11 -1.29
C GLU A 109 -0.35 -15.30 -0.54
N THR A 110 -1.30 -14.38 -0.69
CA THR A 110 -2.60 -14.40 -0.01
C THR A 110 -3.76 -14.91 -0.89
N SER A 111 -3.48 -15.28 -2.14
CA SER A 111 -4.48 -15.75 -3.12
C SER A 111 -5.31 -16.97 -2.67
N TYR A 112 -4.79 -17.76 -1.72
CA TYR A 112 -5.48 -18.93 -1.18
C TYR A 112 -6.61 -18.56 -0.19
N LEU A 113 -6.60 -17.35 0.39
CA LEU A 113 -7.50 -16.97 1.48
C LEU A 113 -8.96 -16.96 1.03
N VAL A 114 -9.26 -16.33 -0.11
CA VAL A 114 -10.63 -16.26 -0.64
C VAL A 114 -11.23 -17.66 -0.89
N PRO A 115 -10.58 -18.57 -1.65
CA PRO A 115 -11.16 -19.90 -1.87
C PRO A 115 -11.23 -20.75 -0.59
N GLU A 116 -10.27 -20.64 0.33
CA GLU A 116 -10.34 -21.39 1.60
C GLU A 116 -11.48 -20.90 2.50
N ILE A 117 -11.71 -19.59 2.60
CA ILE A 117 -12.83 -19.02 3.37
C ILE A 117 -14.18 -19.47 2.78
N GLN A 118 -14.31 -19.45 1.45
CA GLN A 118 -15.54 -19.86 0.77
C GLN A 118 -15.85 -21.35 0.89
N ALA A 119 -14.85 -22.18 1.24
CA ALA A 119 -15.01 -23.62 1.41
C ALA A 119 -15.43 -24.04 2.84
N ILE A 120 -15.50 -23.11 3.79
CA ILE A 120 -15.92 -23.40 5.18
C ILE A 120 -17.42 -23.72 5.21
N ALA A 121 -17.75 -24.90 5.75
CA ALA A 121 -19.11 -25.46 5.82
C ALA A 121 -19.84 -25.09 7.13
#